data_AF-A0A7Y4YZ44-F1
#
_entry.id   AF-A0A7Y4YZ44-F1
#
_cell.length_a   1.000
_cell.length_b   1.000
_cell.length_c   1.000
_cell.angle_alpha   90.00
_cell.angle_beta   90.00
_cell.angle_gamma   90.00
#
_symmetry.space_group_name_H-M   'P 1'
#
loop_
_entity.id
_entity.type
_entity.pdbx_description
1 polymer ?
#
loop_
_entity_poly.entity_id
_entity_poly.type
_entity_poly.pdbx_seq_one_letter_code
_entity_poly.pdbx_strand_id
1 'polypeptide(L)'
;MSTHAGLARWHAYMDGGSDPTVLAAMLADDAVFHSPVVHTPQAGKAKVMAYLGAAGSVFGTGSFRYVREVADGDSVMLEFEAEIDGIHVNGVDIIRF
;
A
#
# COMPACT_ATOMS: atom_id res chain seq x y z
N MET A 1 15.61 -15.08 -3.73
CA MET A 1 14.53 -14.09 -3.60
C MET A 1 13.29 -14.71 -4.18
N SER A 2 12.37 -15.18 -3.34
CA SER A 2 11.06 -15.66 -3.81
C SER A 2 10.14 -14.45 -3.84
N THR A 3 9.82 -13.95 -5.03
CA THR A 3 8.82 -12.88 -5.19
C THR A 3 7.43 -13.50 -5.05
N HIS A 4 6.75 -13.19 -3.95
CA HIS A 4 5.39 -13.67 -3.68
C HIS A 4 4.42 -13.18 -4.77
N ALA A 5 3.49 -14.04 -5.23
CA ALA A 5 2.55 -13.66 -6.30
C ALA A 5 1.66 -12.45 -5.94
N GLY A 6 1.46 -12.20 -4.65
CA GLY A 6 0.76 -11.02 -4.14
C GLY A 6 1.47 -9.70 -4.46
N LEU A 7 2.80 -9.70 -4.51
CA LEU A 7 3.59 -8.50 -4.80
C LEU A 7 3.39 -8.01 -6.22
N ALA A 8 3.42 -8.92 -7.20
CA ALA A 8 3.14 -8.57 -8.59
C ALA A 8 1.73 -7.99 -8.77
N ARG A 9 0.73 -8.52 -8.03
CA ARG A 9 -0.63 -7.97 -8.03
C ARG A 9 -0.70 -6.59 -7.38
N TRP A 10 0.05 -6.37 -6.31
CA TRP A 10 0.15 -5.06 -5.64
C TRP A 10 0.75 -3.99 -6.56
N HIS A 11 1.86 -4.29 -7.23
CA HIS A 11 2.44 -3.38 -8.23
C HIS A 11 1.44 -3.07 -9.35
N ALA A 12 0.78 -4.10 -9.91
CA ALA A 12 -0.24 -3.89 -10.94
C ALA A 12 -1.43 -3.04 -10.46
N TYR A 13 -1.83 -3.15 -9.18
CA TYR A 13 -2.85 -2.30 -8.57
C TYR A 13 -2.40 -0.83 -8.49
N MET A 14 -1.18 -0.58 -8.02
CA MET A 14 -0.62 0.77 -7.91
C MET A 14 -0.42 1.42 -9.28
N ASP A 15 0.13 0.68 -10.25
CA ASP A 15 0.33 1.16 -11.63
C ASP A 15 -0.99 1.33 -12.39
N GLY A 16 -2.01 0.53 -12.03
CA GLY A 16 -3.33 0.53 -12.65
C GLY A 16 -4.25 1.66 -12.19
N GLY A 17 -3.76 2.62 -11.41
CA GLY A 17 -4.55 3.76 -10.92
C GLY A 17 -5.38 3.47 -9.67
N SER A 18 -5.01 2.42 -8.91
CA SER A 18 -5.55 2.14 -7.58
C SER A 18 -7.06 1.85 -7.53
N ASP A 19 -7.57 1.09 -8.51
CA ASP A 19 -9.00 0.71 -8.61
C ASP A 19 -9.50 0.00 -7.32
N PRO A 20 -10.52 0.55 -6.63
CA PRO A 20 -11.09 -0.04 -5.42
C PRO A 20 -11.60 -1.47 -5.58
N THR A 21 -12.05 -1.85 -6.78
CA THR A 21 -12.54 -3.22 -7.07
C THR A 21 -11.40 -4.23 -7.08
N VAL A 22 -10.25 -3.85 -7.62
CA VAL A 22 -9.01 -4.65 -7.61
C VAL A 22 -8.51 -4.81 -6.18
N LEU A 23 -8.48 -3.70 -5.41
CA LEU A 23 -8.09 -3.75 -4.01
C LEU A 23 -9.00 -4.68 -3.19
N ALA A 24 -10.32 -4.58 -3.39
CA ALA A 24 -11.30 -5.43 -2.71
C ALA A 24 -11.09 -6.93 -3.00
N ALA A 25 -10.65 -7.29 -4.21
CA ALA A 25 -10.34 -8.67 -4.56
C ALA A 25 -9.04 -9.19 -3.93
N MET A 26 -8.12 -8.29 -3.56
CA MET A 26 -6.82 -8.63 -2.99
C MET A 26 -6.82 -8.72 -1.46
N LEU A 27 -7.69 -7.97 -0.77
CA LEU A 27 -7.71 -7.93 0.69
C LEU A 27 -8.40 -9.13 1.31
N ALA A 28 -7.72 -9.74 2.29
CA ALA A 28 -8.32 -10.70 3.21
C ALA A 28 -9.44 -10.05 4.05
N ASP A 29 -10.44 -10.86 4.44
CA ASP A 29 -11.58 -10.36 5.21
C ASP A 29 -11.18 -9.85 6.60
N ASP A 30 -10.14 -10.45 7.19
CA ASP A 30 -9.54 -10.13 8.48
C ASP A 30 -8.29 -9.23 8.39
N ALA A 31 -8.04 -8.61 7.23
CA ALA A 31 -6.91 -7.71 7.04
C ALA A 31 -6.83 -6.62 8.12
N VAL A 32 -5.61 -6.25 8.50
CA VAL A 32 -5.33 -5.20 9.49
C VAL A 32 -4.43 -4.14 8.89
N PHE A 33 -4.83 -2.88 9.01
CA PHE A 33 -4.03 -1.74 8.57
C PHE A 33 -3.47 -0.98 9.78
N HIS A 34 -2.17 -0.69 9.74
CA HIS A 34 -1.47 0.12 10.72
C HIS A 34 -1.09 1.47 10.09
N SER A 35 -1.75 2.53 10.54
CA SER A 35 -1.51 3.88 10.01
C SER A 35 -0.27 4.51 10.68
N PRO A 36 0.53 5.31 9.94
CA PRO A 36 1.57 6.14 10.53
C PRO A 36 1.02 7.31 11.37
N VAL A 37 -0.27 7.63 11.25
CA VAL A 37 -0.93 8.76 11.92
C VAL A 37 -1.94 8.30 12.97
N VAL A 38 -2.66 7.20 12.71
CA VAL A 38 -3.64 6.62 13.65
C VAL A 38 -3.02 5.40 14.32
N HIS A 39 -2.68 5.54 15.60
CA HIS A 39 -1.90 4.54 16.36
C HIS A 39 -2.70 3.29 16.78
N THR A 40 -4.01 3.27 16.50
CA THR A 40 -4.86 2.09 16.75
C THR A 40 -4.94 1.24 15.48
N PRO A 41 -4.74 -0.09 15.56
CA PRO A 41 -4.90 -0.98 14.40
C PRO A 41 -6.31 -0.95 13.83
N GLN A 42 -6.42 -0.87 12.51
CA GLN A 42 -7.69 -0.83 11.80
C GLN A 42 -7.98 -2.21 11.21
N ALA A 43 -8.69 -3.03 11.98
CA ALA A 43 -9.00 -4.41 11.62
C ALA A 43 -10.31 -4.55 10.85
N GLY A 44 -10.29 -5.45 9.85
CA GLY A 44 -11.41 -5.80 8.99
C GLY A 44 -11.36 -5.10 7.64
N LYS A 45 -11.64 -5.86 6.58
CA LYS A 45 -11.57 -5.44 5.17
C LYS A 45 -12.19 -4.08 4.86
N ALA A 46 -13.38 -3.79 5.40
CA ALA A 46 -14.05 -2.51 5.15
C ALA A 46 -13.25 -1.30 5.68
N LYS A 47 -12.61 -1.43 6.86
CA LYS A 47 -11.76 -0.36 7.40
C LYS A 47 -10.47 -0.25 6.61
N VAL A 48 -9.82 -1.38 6.30
CA VAL A 48 -8.59 -1.39 5.51
C VAL A 48 -8.81 -0.75 4.14
N MET A 49 -9.90 -1.09 3.45
CA MET A 49 -10.33 -0.44 2.20
C MET A 49 -10.42 1.08 2.34
N ALA A 50 -11.12 1.56 3.39
CA ALA A 50 -11.30 2.99 3.60
C ALA A 50 -9.97 3.73 3.84
N TYR A 51 -9.07 3.15 4.65
CA TYR A 51 -7.78 3.76 4.95
C TYR A 51 -6.81 3.73 3.77
N LEU A 52 -6.75 2.63 3.02
CA LEU A 52 -5.92 2.55 1.81
C LEU A 52 -6.45 3.49 0.72
N GLY A 53 -7.76 3.59 0.55
CA GLY A 53 -8.37 4.55 -0.37
C GLY A 53 -8.05 6.01 0.01
N ALA A 54 -8.10 6.35 1.30
CA ALA A 54 -7.70 7.66 1.80
C ALA A 54 -6.21 7.94 1.54
N ALA A 55 -5.32 6.99 1.85
CA ALA A 55 -3.89 7.11 1.56
C ALA A 55 -3.61 7.32 0.06
N GLY A 56 -4.27 6.54 -0.80
CA GLY A 56 -4.16 6.70 -2.26
C GLY A 56 -4.58 8.09 -2.75
N SER A 57 -5.60 8.70 -2.13
CA SER A 57 -6.02 10.06 -2.48
C SER A 57 -5.01 11.15 -2.10
N VAL A 58 -4.20 10.90 -1.06
CA VAL A 58 -3.12 11.81 -0.62
C VAL A 58 -1.90 11.69 -1.54
N PHE A 59 -1.52 10.48 -1.93
CA PHE A 59 -0.32 10.24 -2.74
C PHE A 59 -0.57 10.28 -4.26
N GLY A 60 -1.83 10.37 -4.70
CA GLY A 60 -2.24 10.40 -6.11
C GLY A 60 -1.83 11.65 -6.89
N THR A 61 -0.90 12.48 -6.38
CA THR A 61 -0.41 13.72 -7.01
C THR A 61 0.55 13.48 -8.18
N GLY A 62 0.76 12.21 -8.56
CA GLY A 62 1.54 11.80 -9.74
C GLY A 62 3.06 11.71 -9.53
N SER A 63 3.56 12.10 -8.36
CA SER A 63 4.98 12.04 -8.00
C SER A 63 5.36 10.74 -7.29
N PHE A 64 4.38 9.95 -6.85
CA PHE A 64 4.58 8.69 -6.13
C PHE A 64 5.33 7.66 -6.98
N ARG A 65 6.38 7.07 -6.41
CA ARG A 65 7.10 5.94 -7.01
C ARG A 65 7.73 5.07 -5.93
N TYR A 66 7.79 3.76 -6.17
CA TYR A 66 8.63 2.86 -5.38
C TYR A 66 10.09 3.00 -5.81
N VAL A 67 11.00 3.14 -4.84
CA VAL A 67 12.44 3.34 -5.07
C VAL A 67 13.30 2.18 -4.57
N ARG A 68 12.77 1.35 -3.66
CA ARG A 68 13.44 0.16 -3.15
C ARG A 68 12.44 -0.90 -2.73
N GLU A 69 12.80 -2.15 -2.93
CA GLU A 69 12.02 -3.32 -2.52
C GLU A 69 12.89 -4.29 -1.72
N VAL A 70 12.34 -4.80 -0.62
CA VAL A 70 12.88 -5.93 0.13
C VAL A 70 11.77 -6.98 0.27
N ALA A 71 12.02 -8.21 -0.17
CA ALA A 71 11.05 -9.30 -0.13
C ALA A 71 11.65 -10.53 0.56
N ASP A 72 10.89 -11.10 1.51
CA ASP A 72 11.23 -12.33 2.22
C ASP A 72 9.96 -13.16 2.53
N GLY A 73 9.83 -14.30 1.84
CA GLY A 73 8.65 -15.16 1.94
C GLY A 73 7.35 -14.40 1.62
N ASP A 74 6.45 -14.34 2.60
CA ASP A 74 5.13 -13.70 2.49
C ASP A 74 5.15 -12.21 2.89
N SER A 75 6.31 -11.66 3.24
CA SER A 75 6.45 -10.28 3.70
C SER A 75 7.29 -9.46 2.73
N VAL A 76 6.86 -8.23 2.48
CA VAL A 76 7.57 -7.25 1.65
C VAL A 76 7.61 -5.90 2.35
N MET A 77 8.66 -5.14 2.04
CA MET A 77 8.79 -3.74 2.37
C MET A 77 9.11 -2.96 1.09
N LEU A 78 8.23 -2.02 0.75
CA LEU A 78 8.33 -1.20 -0.46
C LEU A 78 8.59 0.24 -0.04
N GLU A 79 9.81 0.72 -0.24
CA GLU A 79 10.16 2.12 0.00
C GLU A 79 9.65 2.97 -1.16
N PHE A 80 8.96 4.07 -0.83
CA PHE A 80 8.44 5.01 -1.81
C PHE A 80 8.90 6.43 -1.52
N GLU A 81 8.87 7.23 -2.57
CA GLU A 81 9.02 8.69 -2.53
C GLU A 81 7.82 9.34 -3.20
N ALA A 82 7.41 10.49 -2.69
CA ALA A 82 6.36 11.33 -3.26
C ALA A 82 6.62 12.81 -2.95
N GLU A 83 5.83 13.67 -3.58
CA GLU A 83 5.75 15.11 -3.29
C GLU A 83 4.30 15.47 -2.96
N ILE A 84 4.11 16.10 -1.81
CA ILE A 84 2.81 16.57 -1.31
C ILE A 84 2.96 18.05 -1.01
N ASP A 85 2.18 18.90 -1.69
CA ASP A 85 2.21 20.36 -1.51
C ASP A 85 3.62 20.97 -1.59
N GLY A 86 4.46 20.48 -2.51
CA GLY A 86 5.86 20.92 -2.69
C GLY A 86 6.85 20.37 -1.67
N ILE A 87 6.39 19.49 -0.76
CA ILE A 87 7.21 18.85 0.26
C ILE A 87 7.55 17.44 -0.20
N HIS A 88 8.85 17.16 -0.32
CA HIS A 88 9.34 15.81 -0.54
C HIS A 88 9.09 14.95 0.70
N VAL A 89 8.47 13.79 0.49
CA VAL A 89 8.20 12.80 1.52
C VAL A 89 8.67 11.43 1.06
N ASN A 90 9.10 10.61 2.00
CA ASN A 90 9.37 9.20 1.78
C ASN A 90 8.67 8.35 2.84
N GLY A 91 8.51 7.07 2.55
CA GLY A 91 7.86 6.12 3.43
C GLY A 91 8.08 4.68 3.01
N VAL A 92 7.51 3.76 3.77
CA VAL A 92 7.51 2.33 3.44
C VAL A 92 6.12 1.76 3.56
N ASP A 93 5.71 0.97 2.57
CA ASP A 93 4.61 0.03 2.69
C ASP A 93 5.16 -1.30 3.19
N ILE A 94 4.72 -1.74 4.37
CA ILE A 94 5.06 -3.05 4.94
C ILE A 94 3.84 -3.94 4.78
N ILE A 95 3.95 -4.94 3.91
CA ILE A 95 2.81 -5.78 3.51
C ILE A 95 3.16 -7.23 3.82
N ARG A 96 2.20 -7.90 4.46
CA ARG A 96 2.18 -9.36 4.56
C ARG A 96 1.01 -9.88 3.71
N PHE A 97 1.29 -10.85 2.86
CA PHE A 97 0.30 -11.51 2.01
C PHE A 97 -0.34 -12.72 2.69
#